data_AF-A0A1G6TJR2-F1
#
_entry.id   AF-A0A1G6TJR2-F1
#
_cell.length_a   1.000
_cell.length_b   1.000
_cell.length_c   1.000
_cell.angle_alpha   90.00
_cell.angle_beta   90.00
_cell.angle_gamma   90.00
#
_symmetry.space_group_name_H-M   'P 1'
#
loop_
_entity.id
_entity.type
_entity.pdbx_description
1 polymer ?
#
loop_
_entity_poly.entity_id
_entity_poly.type
_entity_poly.pdbx_seq_one_letter_code
_entity_poly.pdbx_strand_id
1 'polypeptide(L)'
;MKFKRAITSASAGLLVLGLAACGGSGSSDADTISIVGFAVPEAANKAIASEFQKTDAGKDVRFKTSYGPSGDQSRAVVEGLDADYVHFSVATDVTRLVDADLVADTWDDGENKGVVSRSVVVFGVREGNPKNIQTWDDLVKPGVEIVTPNPASSGAARWNALAAFGQVVSGGGSEADATDYINKFFGNVVSLPSSGRDATTSFLGGTGDVLMAYENEAILAAQNGEGFEYVIPETSLLIENPGAVLEDAAPVAEDWLEFVLSDEGQKQFALTGFRPIRDDVDFGGEVEGAADPSDPFPTVPTLLTVDGDFGGWAEAAPKFFGTGTEGEPLGIITAAIEASGKAEDE
;
A
#
# COMPACT_ATOMS: atom_id res chain seq x y z
N MET A 1 32.08 52.22 -62.71
CA MET A 1 33.50 52.38 -63.05
C MET A 1 34.25 51.12 -62.59
N LYS A 2 34.73 50.33 -63.56
CA LYS A 2 35.86 49.36 -63.52
C LYS A 2 35.90 48.24 -62.45
N PHE A 3 35.62 47.03 -62.95
CA PHE A 3 36.33 45.75 -62.71
C PHE A 3 37.64 45.80 -61.91
N LYS A 4 37.87 44.79 -61.04
CA LYS A 4 38.87 43.74 -61.29
C LYS A 4 38.81 42.59 -60.26
N ARG A 5 38.71 41.37 -60.82
CA ARG A 5 39.10 40.09 -60.20
C ARG A 5 40.62 40.05 -59.99
N ALA A 6 41.08 39.30 -58.99
CA ALA A 6 42.40 38.69 -58.98
C ALA A 6 42.29 37.23 -58.50
N ILE A 7 42.86 36.34 -59.31
CA ILE A 7 43.02 34.89 -59.16
C ILE A 7 44.51 34.66 -58.87
N THR A 8 44.85 33.80 -57.91
CA THR A 8 46.01 32.85 -57.87
C THR A 8 46.10 32.29 -56.44
N SER A 9 46.50 31.06 -56.12
CA SER A 9 46.87 29.86 -56.87
C SER A 9 46.85 28.69 -55.87
N ALA A 10 46.66 27.48 -56.38
CA ALA A 10 46.61 26.22 -55.64
C ALA A 10 47.98 25.75 -55.12
N SER A 11 47.98 25.02 -54.00
CA SER A 11 48.96 23.97 -53.69
C SER A 11 48.27 22.85 -52.93
N ALA A 12 48.24 21.66 -53.54
CA ALA A 12 47.72 20.42 -52.99
C ALA A 12 48.72 19.80 -52.00
N GLY A 13 48.22 19.34 -50.85
CA GLY A 13 48.93 18.47 -49.90
C GLY A 13 48.05 17.28 -49.56
N LEU A 14 48.52 16.08 -49.92
CA LEU A 14 47.86 14.79 -49.76
C LEU A 14 47.94 14.28 -48.30
N LEU A 15 46.82 13.71 -47.84
CA LEU A 15 46.62 12.59 -46.90
C LEU A 15 47.52 12.44 -45.64
N VAL A 16 46.88 12.48 -44.46
CA VAL A 16 46.77 11.29 -43.57
C VAL A 16 45.36 11.30 -42.93
N LEU A 17 44.57 10.26 -43.19
CA LEU A 17 43.35 9.94 -42.45
C LEU A 17 43.73 9.43 -41.06
N GLY A 18 43.36 10.17 -40.02
CA GLY A 18 43.22 9.67 -38.66
C GLY A 18 41.75 9.72 -38.27
N LEU A 19 40.99 8.68 -38.61
CA LEU A 19 39.67 8.41 -38.02
C LEU A 19 39.91 8.04 -36.56
N ALA A 20 39.94 9.04 -35.68
CA ALA A 20 39.71 8.81 -34.26
C ALA A 20 38.23 8.43 -34.13
N ALA A 21 38.01 7.16 -33.82
CA ALA A 21 36.71 6.59 -33.54
C ALA A 21 35.95 7.51 -32.58
N CYS A 22 34.79 8.00 -33.03
CA CYS A 22 33.75 8.43 -32.13
C CYS A 22 33.45 7.23 -31.22
N GLY A 23 33.93 7.29 -29.98
CA GLY A 23 33.31 6.53 -28.90
C GLY A 23 31.88 7.02 -28.82
N GLY A 24 30.99 6.29 -29.48
CA GLY A 24 29.57 6.39 -29.20
C GLY A 24 29.42 5.99 -27.75
N SER A 25 29.27 6.98 -26.88
CA SER A 25 28.58 6.80 -25.61
C SER A 25 27.20 6.31 -26.00
N GLY A 26 27.04 4.98 -26.06
CA GLY A 26 25.72 4.39 -26.03
C GLY A 26 25.10 4.90 -24.73
N SER A 27 24.16 5.81 -24.85
CA SER A 27 23.16 5.94 -23.81
C SER A 27 22.52 4.55 -23.74
N SER A 28 22.85 3.77 -22.72
CA SER A 28 21.95 2.69 -22.33
C SER A 28 20.60 3.37 -22.16
N ASP A 29 19.60 2.93 -22.92
CA ASP A 29 18.22 3.26 -22.57
C ASP A 29 18.01 2.60 -21.20
N ALA A 30 18.07 3.43 -20.16
CA ALA A 30 17.83 2.99 -18.80
C ALA A 30 16.43 2.40 -18.72
N ASP A 31 16.33 1.14 -18.30
CA ASP A 31 15.05 0.49 -18.05
C ASP A 31 14.28 1.32 -17.03
N THR A 32 12.98 1.49 -17.27
CA THR A 32 12.08 2.20 -16.38
C THR A 32 11.08 1.21 -15.84
N ILE A 33 10.92 1.16 -14.52
CA ILE A 33 9.88 0.41 -13.84
C ILE A 33 8.77 1.39 -13.43
N SER A 34 7.57 1.16 -13.93
CA SER A 34 6.34 1.84 -13.52
C SER A 34 5.70 1.07 -12.35
N ILE A 35 5.78 1.62 -11.14
CA ILE A 35 5.15 1.07 -9.94
C ILE A 35 3.79 1.72 -9.72
N VAL A 36 2.76 0.90 -9.59
CA VAL A 36 1.42 1.34 -9.18
C VAL A 36 1.09 0.76 -7.81
N GLY A 37 1.06 1.62 -6.80
CA GLY A 37 0.89 1.24 -5.40
C GLY A 37 -0.39 1.76 -4.76
N PHE A 38 -0.82 1.13 -3.66
CA PHE A 38 -1.82 1.70 -2.76
C PHE A 38 -1.26 2.93 -2.01
N ALA A 39 -2.04 3.59 -1.14
CA ALA A 39 -1.75 4.96 -0.72
C ALA A 39 -0.55 5.13 0.24
N VAL A 40 0.00 4.05 0.80
CA VAL A 40 0.89 4.10 1.97
C VAL A 40 2.28 3.41 1.86
N PRO A 41 2.62 2.61 0.83
CA PRO A 41 3.96 2.01 0.70
C PRO A 41 4.97 2.93 0.01
N GLU A 42 4.61 4.16 -0.37
CA GLU A 42 5.49 5.06 -1.16
C GLU A 42 6.88 5.24 -0.53
N ALA A 43 6.94 5.48 0.78
CA ALA A 43 8.20 5.68 1.50
C ALA A 43 9.07 4.40 1.46
N ALA A 44 8.46 3.24 1.70
CA ALA A 44 9.12 1.93 1.64
C ALA A 44 9.64 1.65 0.22
N ASN A 45 8.81 1.79 -0.80
CA ASN A 45 9.17 1.53 -2.18
C ASN A 45 10.29 2.46 -2.66
N LYS A 46 10.31 3.74 -2.23
CA LYS A 46 11.41 4.66 -2.51
C LYS A 46 12.72 4.24 -1.83
N ALA A 47 12.66 3.78 -0.58
CA ALA A 47 13.83 3.27 0.13
C ALA A 47 14.37 2.00 -0.54
N ILE A 48 13.50 1.05 -0.88
CA ILE A 48 13.86 -0.17 -1.60
C ILE A 48 14.45 0.16 -2.98
N ALA A 49 13.85 1.10 -3.74
CA ALA A 49 14.37 1.56 -5.03
C ALA A 49 15.79 2.13 -4.92
N SER A 50 16.06 2.93 -3.87
CA SER A 50 17.39 3.47 -3.60
C SER A 50 18.42 2.38 -3.33
N GLU A 51 18.05 1.30 -2.63
CA GLU A 51 18.95 0.16 -2.40
C GLU A 51 19.12 -0.72 -3.65
N PHE A 52 18.04 -0.98 -4.39
CA PHE A 52 18.07 -1.76 -5.64
C PHE A 52 19.00 -1.13 -6.67
N GLN A 53 18.99 0.21 -6.79
CA GLN A 53 19.86 0.96 -7.69
C GLN A 53 21.36 0.83 -7.39
N LYS A 54 21.74 0.28 -6.23
CA LYS A 54 23.14 -0.02 -5.87
C LYS A 54 23.58 -1.41 -6.33
N THR A 55 22.65 -2.27 -6.75
CA THR A 55 22.94 -3.61 -7.28
C THR A 55 23.28 -3.55 -8.76
N ASP A 56 23.88 -4.61 -9.31
CA ASP A 56 24.16 -4.68 -10.75
C ASP A 56 22.88 -4.72 -11.61
N ALA A 57 21.79 -5.32 -11.10
CA ALA A 57 20.49 -5.41 -11.79
C ALA A 57 19.74 -4.06 -11.80
N GLY A 58 19.81 -3.32 -10.70
CA GLY A 58 19.13 -2.03 -10.56
C GLY A 58 19.94 -0.81 -11.00
N LYS A 59 21.24 -0.97 -11.27
CA LYS A 59 22.12 0.13 -11.67
C LYS A 59 21.64 0.70 -13.00
N ASP A 60 21.26 1.98 -12.97
CA ASP A 60 20.66 2.75 -14.06
C ASP A 60 19.13 2.60 -14.23
N VAL A 61 18.45 1.74 -13.47
CA VAL A 61 16.98 1.64 -13.49
C VAL A 61 16.34 2.93 -12.99
N ARG A 62 15.30 3.39 -13.69
CA ARG A 62 14.47 4.54 -13.28
C ARG A 62 13.13 4.03 -12.75
N PHE A 63 12.57 4.77 -11.82
CA PHE A 63 11.25 4.48 -11.26
C PHE A 63 10.27 5.58 -11.61
N LYS A 64 9.10 5.19 -12.12
CA LYS A 64 7.89 6.02 -12.17
C LYS A 64 6.90 5.42 -11.18
N THR A 65 6.21 6.26 -10.42
CA THR A 65 5.35 5.76 -9.36
C THR A 65 4.01 6.48 -9.34
N SER A 66 2.93 5.71 -9.13
CA SER A 66 1.58 6.21 -8.84
C SER A 66 1.12 5.58 -7.53
N TYR A 67 0.58 6.40 -6.61
CA TYR A 67 0.06 5.94 -5.32
C TYR A 67 -1.32 6.55 -5.06
N GLY A 68 -2.26 5.75 -4.54
CA GLY A 68 -3.61 6.20 -4.23
C GLY A 68 -4.50 5.10 -3.62
N PRO A 69 -5.83 5.28 -3.59
CA PRO A 69 -6.73 4.24 -3.10
C PRO A 69 -6.51 2.91 -3.85
N SER A 70 -6.34 1.82 -3.11
CA SER A 70 -5.95 0.51 -3.67
C SER A 70 -6.90 0.03 -4.77
N GLY A 71 -8.21 0.16 -4.54
CA GLY A 71 -9.23 -0.23 -5.52
C GLY A 71 -9.23 0.67 -6.75
N ASP A 72 -9.01 1.98 -6.58
CA ASP A 72 -8.91 2.92 -7.71
C ASP A 72 -7.65 2.70 -8.54
N GLN A 73 -6.51 2.44 -7.90
CA GLN A 73 -5.25 2.17 -8.60
C GLN A 73 -5.34 0.86 -9.40
N SER A 74 -5.94 -0.19 -8.82
CA SER A 74 -6.20 -1.43 -9.54
C SER A 74 -7.15 -1.23 -10.74
N ARG A 75 -8.23 -0.46 -10.60
CA ARG A 75 -9.09 -0.07 -11.73
C ARG A 75 -8.32 0.71 -12.80
N ALA A 76 -7.50 1.67 -12.39
CA ALA A 76 -6.72 2.49 -13.32
C ALA A 76 -5.75 1.65 -14.17
N VAL A 77 -5.12 0.61 -13.59
CA VAL A 77 -4.26 -0.33 -14.34
C VAL A 77 -5.09 -1.11 -15.37
N VAL A 78 -6.25 -1.62 -14.99
CA VAL A 78 -7.18 -2.27 -15.95
C VAL A 78 -7.61 -1.32 -17.07
N GLU A 79 -7.75 -0.03 -16.77
CA GLU A 79 -8.11 1.02 -17.74
C GLU A 79 -6.91 1.53 -18.56
N GLY A 80 -5.71 0.99 -18.37
CA GLY A 80 -4.52 1.26 -19.19
C GLY A 80 -3.48 2.20 -18.58
N LEU A 81 -3.50 2.42 -17.26
CA LEU A 81 -2.37 3.01 -16.56
C LEU A 81 -1.15 2.08 -16.66
N ASP A 82 -0.07 2.60 -17.22
CA ASP A 82 1.22 1.90 -17.39
C ASP A 82 1.77 1.40 -16.04
N ALA A 83 1.98 0.09 -15.94
CA ALA A 83 2.50 -0.57 -14.75
C ALA A 83 3.36 -1.78 -15.15
N ASP A 84 4.53 -1.91 -14.54
CA ASP A 84 5.37 -3.11 -14.58
C ASP A 84 5.18 -3.94 -13.30
N TYR A 85 4.93 -3.24 -12.20
CA TYR A 85 4.78 -3.83 -10.87
C TYR A 85 3.65 -3.14 -10.12
N VAL A 86 2.79 -3.93 -9.48
CA VAL A 86 1.76 -3.45 -8.56
C VAL A 86 2.07 -3.82 -7.14
N HIS A 87 1.72 -2.93 -6.21
CA HIS A 87 1.76 -3.19 -4.77
C HIS A 87 0.44 -2.71 -4.18
N PHE A 88 -0.48 -3.63 -3.91
CA PHE A 88 -1.83 -3.27 -3.48
C PHE A 88 -2.07 -3.56 -2.00
N SER A 89 -3.17 -3.03 -1.50
CA SER A 89 -3.52 -3.19 -0.09
C SER A 89 -4.13 -4.56 0.21
N VAL A 90 -4.87 -5.16 -0.73
CA VAL A 90 -5.64 -6.41 -0.56
C VAL A 90 -5.50 -7.30 -1.80
N ALA A 91 -5.53 -8.62 -1.61
CA ALA A 91 -5.40 -9.60 -2.71
C ALA A 91 -6.46 -9.41 -3.82
N THR A 92 -7.70 -9.06 -3.47
CA THR A 92 -8.78 -8.82 -4.44
C THR A 92 -8.47 -7.74 -5.48
N ASP A 93 -7.55 -6.82 -5.16
CA ASP A 93 -7.14 -5.80 -6.12
C ASP A 93 -6.13 -6.34 -7.14
N VAL A 94 -5.37 -7.38 -6.82
CA VAL A 94 -4.57 -8.13 -7.80
C VAL A 94 -5.45 -9.12 -8.58
N THR A 95 -6.40 -9.78 -7.92
CA THR A 95 -7.38 -10.65 -8.59
C THR A 95 -8.08 -9.95 -9.76
N ARG A 96 -8.43 -8.67 -9.60
CA ARG A 96 -9.00 -7.86 -10.69
C ARG A 96 -8.08 -7.75 -11.92
N LEU A 97 -6.77 -7.71 -11.72
CA LEU A 97 -5.80 -7.68 -12.82
C LEU A 97 -5.63 -9.06 -13.45
N VAL A 98 -5.71 -10.13 -12.65
CA VAL A 98 -5.78 -11.51 -13.15
C VAL A 98 -7.00 -11.71 -14.03
N ASP A 99 -8.18 -11.27 -13.58
CA ASP A 99 -9.44 -11.33 -14.35
C ASP A 99 -9.38 -10.52 -15.66
N ALA A 100 -8.47 -9.56 -15.75
CA ALA A 100 -8.21 -8.74 -16.92
C ALA A 100 -7.03 -9.24 -17.78
N ASP A 101 -6.49 -10.43 -17.47
CA ASP A 101 -5.32 -11.04 -18.13
C ASP A 101 -4.03 -10.17 -18.08
N LEU A 102 -3.90 -9.28 -17.09
CA LEU A 102 -2.74 -8.40 -16.92
C LEU A 102 -1.67 -8.97 -15.97
N VAL A 103 -2.07 -9.89 -15.11
CA VAL A 103 -1.21 -10.58 -14.13
C VAL A 103 -1.53 -12.08 -14.21
N ALA A 104 -0.51 -12.93 -14.15
CA ALA A 104 -0.67 -14.38 -14.16
C ALA A 104 -1.58 -14.87 -13.03
N ASP A 105 -2.41 -15.90 -13.27
CA ASP A 105 -3.21 -16.54 -12.23
C ASP A 105 -2.35 -17.24 -11.15
N THR A 106 -1.08 -17.51 -11.45
CA THR A 106 -0.09 -18.09 -10.53
C THR A 106 0.72 -17.05 -9.73
N TRP A 107 0.33 -15.77 -9.73
CA TRP A 107 1.08 -14.69 -9.07
C TRP A 107 1.31 -14.93 -7.56
N ASP A 108 0.45 -15.72 -6.91
CA ASP A 108 0.49 -16.07 -5.49
C ASP A 108 0.91 -17.53 -5.22
N ASP A 109 1.41 -18.27 -6.21
CA ASP A 109 1.85 -19.66 -6.02
C ASP A 109 3.13 -19.78 -5.18
N GLY A 110 3.97 -18.73 -5.20
CA GLY A 110 5.26 -18.65 -4.52
C GLY A 110 5.20 -18.88 -3.00
N GLU A 111 6.37 -18.99 -2.36
CA GLU A 111 6.48 -19.24 -0.91
C GLU A 111 5.86 -18.12 -0.07
N ASN A 112 5.92 -16.89 -0.57
CA ASN A 112 5.34 -15.71 0.07
C ASN A 112 3.85 -15.51 -0.21
N LYS A 113 3.22 -16.37 -1.02
CA LYS A 113 1.81 -16.24 -1.41
C LYS A 113 1.43 -14.88 -1.99
N GLY A 114 2.35 -14.32 -2.78
CA GLY A 114 2.20 -12.99 -3.38
C GLY A 114 2.28 -11.82 -2.39
N VAL A 115 2.45 -12.07 -1.08
CA VAL A 115 2.56 -11.04 -0.04
C VAL A 115 3.98 -10.49 -0.02
N VAL A 116 4.13 -9.16 -0.04
CA VAL A 116 5.46 -8.51 -0.02
C VAL A 116 5.70 -7.69 1.26
N SER A 117 4.63 -7.29 1.95
CA SER A 117 4.71 -6.59 3.25
C SER A 117 3.52 -6.93 4.14
N ARG A 118 3.70 -6.79 5.45
CA ARG A 118 2.64 -6.98 6.45
C ARG A 118 2.44 -5.75 7.32
N SER A 119 1.29 -5.71 7.99
CA SER A 119 0.93 -4.70 8.99
C SER A 119 -0.16 -5.27 9.91
N VAL A 120 -0.65 -4.45 10.84
CA VAL A 120 -1.86 -4.74 11.62
C VAL A 120 -2.75 -3.49 11.69
N VAL A 121 -4.03 -3.69 12.00
CA VAL A 121 -4.95 -2.56 12.28
C VAL A 121 -4.64 -2.00 13.67
N VAL A 122 -4.48 -0.67 13.76
CA VAL A 122 -4.24 0.05 15.01
C VAL A 122 -5.22 1.21 15.18
N PHE A 123 -5.35 1.70 16.41
CA PHE A 123 -6.10 2.91 16.73
C PHE A 123 -5.14 4.08 16.86
N GLY A 124 -5.14 4.98 15.88
CA GLY A 124 -4.50 6.29 16.02
C GLY A 124 -5.32 7.19 16.94
N VAL A 125 -4.72 7.70 18.01
CA VAL A 125 -5.37 8.53 19.02
C VAL A 125 -4.63 9.86 19.18
N ARG A 126 -5.36 10.92 19.55
CA ARG A 126 -4.74 12.22 19.83
C ARG A 126 -3.70 12.12 20.94
N GLU A 127 -2.73 13.04 20.94
CA GLU A 127 -1.72 13.16 21.99
C GLU A 127 -2.34 13.12 23.40
N GLY A 128 -1.79 12.29 24.28
CA GLY A 128 -2.29 12.04 25.63
C GLY A 128 -3.57 11.20 25.70
N ASN A 129 -4.07 10.68 24.57
CA ASN A 129 -5.26 9.85 24.44
C ASN A 129 -6.46 10.35 25.27
N PRO A 130 -7.03 11.54 24.97
CA PRO A 130 -8.00 12.24 25.83
C PRO A 130 -9.32 11.48 26.01
N LYS A 131 -9.66 10.56 25.11
CA LYS A 131 -10.84 9.68 25.20
C LYS A 131 -10.53 8.33 25.87
N ASN A 132 -9.27 8.09 26.24
CA ASN A 132 -8.77 6.84 26.80
C ASN A 132 -9.21 5.63 25.97
N ILE A 133 -8.99 5.69 24.66
CA ILE A 133 -9.31 4.61 23.72
C ILE A 133 -8.22 3.55 23.83
N GLN A 134 -8.61 2.33 24.20
CA GLN A 134 -7.70 1.21 24.39
C GLN A 134 -8.21 -0.07 23.71
N THR A 135 -9.52 -0.16 23.53
CA THR A 135 -10.23 -1.37 23.10
C THR A 135 -11.27 -1.04 22.04
N TRP A 136 -11.72 -2.06 21.31
CA TRP A 136 -12.82 -1.95 20.37
C TRP A 136 -14.12 -1.44 21.02
N ASP A 137 -14.37 -1.76 22.29
CA ASP A 137 -15.54 -1.25 23.03
C ASP A 137 -15.50 0.26 23.25
N ASP A 138 -14.31 0.86 23.28
CA ASP A 138 -14.17 2.31 23.40
C ASP A 138 -14.65 3.05 22.15
N LEU A 139 -14.47 2.45 20.96
CA LEU A 139 -14.79 3.07 19.68
C LEU A 139 -16.29 3.30 19.48
N VAL A 140 -17.14 2.47 20.10
CA VAL A 140 -18.60 2.55 19.99
C VAL A 140 -19.27 3.33 21.13
N LYS A 141 -18.48 3.97 22.01
CA LYS A 141 -19.02 4.81 23.08
C LYS A 141 -19.67 6.08 22.51
N PRO A 142 -20.72 6.61 23.16
CA PRO A 142 -21.33 7.87 22.74
C PRO A 142 -20.32 9.03 22.72
N GLY A 143 -20.29 9.77 21.61
CA GLY A 143 -19.42 10.95 21.45
C GLY A 143 -17.96 10.62 21.17
N VAL A 144 -17.65 9.40 20.74
CA VAL A 144 -16.39 9.06 20.06
C VAL A 144 -16.59 9.21 18.56
N GLU A 145 -15.72 9.98 17.92
CA GLU A 145 -15.77 10.22 16.49
C GLU A 145 -14.64 9.46 15.77
N ILE A 146 -15.01 8.54 14.87
CA ILE A 146 -14.06 7.66 14.17
C ILE A 146 -13.74 8.21 12.79
N VAL A 147 -12.47 8.20 12.40
CA VAL A 147 -12.02 8.39 11.02
C VAL A 147 -11.55 7.03 10.50
N THR A 148 -12.11 6.58 9.37
CA THR A 148 -11.66 5.39 8.64
C THR A 148 -11.94 5.66 7.17
N PRO A 149 -11.15 5.16 6.20
CA PRO A 149 -11.44 5.41 4.80
C PRO A 149 -12.68 4.64 4.29
N ASN A 150 -13.06 4.87 3.03
CA ASN A 150 -14.19 4.22 2.35
C ASN A 150 -13.79 2.84 1.74
N PRO A 151 -14.48 1.73 2.06
CA PRO A 151 -14.15 0.39 1.51
C PRO A 151 -14.44 0.18 0.02
N ALA A 152 -15.17 1.10 -0.63
CA ALA A 152 -15.39 1.08 -2.08
C ALA A 152 -14.10 1.36 -2.88
N SER A 153 -13.20 2.18 -2.33
CA SER A 153 -11.94 2.60 -2.96
C SER A 153 -10.69 2.17 -2.18
N SER A 154 -10.79 2.05 -0.85
CA SER A 154 -9.64 1.80 0.02
C SER A 154 -9.59 0.38 0.57
N GLY A 155 -8.46 -0.31 0.37
CA GLY A 155 -8.19 -1.58 1.06
C GLY A 155 -8.03 -1.41 2.58
N ALA A 156 -7.52 -0.27 3.04
CA ALA A 156 -7.40 0.06 4.47
C ALA A 156 -8.74 -0.08 5.20
N ALA A 157 -9.79 0.43 4.56
CA ALA A 157 -11.13 0.40 5.11
C ALA A 157 -11.67 -1.03 5.20
N ARG A 158 -11.32 -1.90 4.25
CA ARG A 158 -11.69 -3.32 4.29
C ARG A 158 -11.01 -4.01 5.46
N TRP A 159 -9.70 -3.80 5.65
CA TRP A 159 -8.98 -4.32 6.82
C TRP A 159 -9.58 -3.83 8.14
N ASN A 160 -9.83 -2.52 8.25
CA ASN A 160 -10.41 -1.91 9.45
C ASN A 160 -11.79 -2.49 9.78
N ALA A 161 -12.65 -2.66 8.78
CA ALA A 161 -14.00 -3.18 8.95
C ALA A 161 -14.01 -4.68 9.29
N LEU A 162 -13.16 -5.49 8.66
CA LEU A 162 -13.02 -6.90 9.01
C LEU A 162 -12.47 -7.05 10.44
N ALA A 163 -11.47 -6.25 10.85
CA ALA A 163 -10.97 -6.28 12.22
C ALA A 163 -12.06 -5.92 13.24
N ALA A 164 -12.84 -4.87 12.97
CA ALA A 164 -13.95 -4.42 13.79
C ALA A 164 -15.07 -5.47 13.92
N PHE A 165 -15.36 -6.23 12.86
CA PHE A 165 -16.33 -7.31 12.87
C PHE A 165 -15.77 -8.56 13.58
N GLY A 166 -14.58 -8.99 13.18
CA GLY A 166 -13.94 -10.22 13.60
C GLY A 166 -13.65 -10.26 15.10
N GLN A 167 -13.31 -9.12 15.71
CA GLN A 167 -13.05 -9.04 17.15
C GLN A 167 -14.27 -9.45 18.01
N VAL A 168 -15.50 -9.21 17.53
CA VAL A 168 -16.71 -9.64 18.24
C VAL A 168 -16.86 -11.15 18.16
N VAL A 169 -16.63 -11.72 16.97
CA VAL A 169 -16.76 -13.16 16.73
C VAL A 169 -15.68 -13.94 17.48
N SER A 170 -14.43 -13.47 17.44
CA SER A 170 -13.32 -14.10 18.18
C SER A 170 -13.51 -14.01 19.69
N GLY A 171 -14.18 -12.95 20.18
CA GLY A 171 -14.62 -12.79 21.56
C GLY A 171 -15.76 -13.72 21.99
N GLY A 172 -16.27 -14.57 21.09
CA GLY A 172 -17.37 -15.51 21.36
C GLY A 172 -18.77 -14.97 21.05
N GLY A 173 -18.87 -13.80 20.42
CA GLY A 173 -20.11 -13.25 19.90
C GLY A 173 -20.58 -13.96 18.63
N SER A 174 -21.87 -13.83 18.32
CA SER A 174 -22.43 -14.30 17.05
C SER A 174 -22.21 -13.30 15.91
N GLU A 175 -22.42 -13.74 14.67
CA GLU A 175 -22.45 -12.84 13.50
C GLU A 175 -23.50 -11.73 13.64
N ALA A 176 -24.62 -11.98 14.33
CA ALA A 176 -25.61 -10.96 14.63
C ALA A 176 -25.05 -9.91 15.61
N ASP A 177 -24.34 -10.34 16.67
CA ASP A 177 -23.70 -9.41 17.61
C ASP A 177 -22.62 -8.57 16.92
N ALA A 178 -21.86 -9.18 16.01
CA ALA A 178 -20.83 -8.49 15.22
C ALA A 178 -21.45 -7.47 14.26
N THR A 179 -22.57 -7.81 13.61
CA THR A 179 -23.33 -6.89 12.77
C THR A 179 -23.87 -5.70 13.57
N ASP A 180 -24.40 -5.95 14.78
CA ASP A 180 -24.86 -4.89 15.69
C ASP A 180 -23.70 -3.98 16.15
N TYR A 181 -22.52 -4.54 16.38
CA TYR A 181 -21.32 -3.77 16.68
C TYR A 181 -20.90 -2.89 15.48
N ILE A 182 -20.84 -3.46 14.28
CA ILE A 182 -20.51 -2.74 13.05
C ILE A 182 -21.48 -1.58 12.80
N ASN A 183 -22.78 -1.76 13.04
CA ASN A 183 -23.77 -0.68 12.93
C ASN A 183 -23.46 0.47 13.90
N LYS A 184 -23.05 0.19 15.14
CA LYS A 184 -22.64 1.22 16.11
C LYS A 184 -21.32 1.88 15.71
N PHE A 185 -20.37 1.08 15.24
CA PHE A 185 -19.06 1.54 14.76
C PHE A 185 -19.23 2.55 13.62
N PHE A 186 -19.94 2.18 12.54
CA PHE A 186 -20.23 3.11 11.45
C PHE A 186 -21.18 4.23 11.87
N GLY A 187 -22.01 4.05 12.90
CA GLY A 187 -22.73 5.13 13.57
C GLY A 187 -21.81 6.24 14.10
N ASN A 188 -20.64 5.88 14.64
CA ASN A 188 -19.63 6.80 15.18
C ASN A 188 -18.60 7.31 14.15
N VAL A 189 -18.56 6.76 12.93
CA VAL A 189 -17.67 7.25 11.86
C VAL A 189 -18.06 8.67 11.42
N VAL A 190 -17.18 9.65 11.46
CA VAL A 190 -17.51 11.02 11.04
C VAL A 190 -16.94 11.40 9.67
N SER A 191 -16.06 10.57 9.12
CA SER A 191 -15.40 10.82 7.84
C SER A 191 -15.02 9.48 7.19
N LEU A 192 -15.25 9.37 5.88
CA LEU A 192 -14.90 8.22 5.03
C LEU A 192 -13.98 8.63 3.85
N PRO A 193 -12.74 9.07 4.08
CA PRO A 193 -11.86 9.52 2.99
C PRO A 193 -11.51 8.40 2.00
N SER A 194 -11.06 8.78 0.80
CA SER A 194 -10.87 7.81 -0.30
C SER A 194 -9.75 6.80 -0.05
N SER A 195 -8.76 7.12 0.78
CA SER A 195 -7.63 6.25 1.08
C SER A 195 -7.18 6.30 2.53
N GLY A 196 -6.35 5.33 2.95
CA GLY A 196 -5.69 5.37 4.26
C GLY A 196 -4.88 6.65 4.49
N ARG A 197 -4.15 7.12 3.47
CA ARG A 197 -3.38 8.37 3.55
C ARG A 197 -4.29 9.58 3.71
N ASP A 198 -5.41 9.65 2.97
CA ASP A 198 -6.38 10.74 3.12
C ASP A 198 -7.05 10.72 4.50
N ALA A 199 -7.29 9.53 5.07
CA ALA A 199 -7.79 9.36 6.42
C ALA A 199 -6.79 9.90 7.46
N THR A 200 -5.50 9.59 7.30
CA THR A 200 -4.42 10.18 8.10
C THR A 200 -4.40 11.71 7.98
N THR A 201 -4.46 12.26 6.76
CA THR A 201 -4.48 13.72 6.54
C THR A 201 -5.71 14.38 7.17
N SER A 202 -6.90 13.79 7.02
CA SER A 202 -8.13 14.29 7.64
C SER A 202 -8.04 14.28 9.17
N PHE A 203 -7.52 13.20 9.74
CA PHE A 203 -7.30 13.08 11.17
C PHE A 203 -6.32 14.14 11.65
N LEU A 204 -5.12 14.26 11.06
CA LEU A 204 -4.13 15.28 11.41
C LEU A 204 -4.67 16.72 11.22
N GLY A 205 -5.59 16.92 10.27
CA GLY A 205 -6.32 18.18 10.08
C GLY A 205 -7.36 18.51 11.15
N GLY A 206 -7.55 17.65 12.16
CA GLY A 206 -8.40 17.86 13.32
C GLY A 206 -9.76 17.17 13.29
N THR A 207 -10.01 16.28 12.31
CA THR A 207 -11.26 15.50 12.25
C THR A 207 -11.19 14.29 13.17
N GLY A 208 -12.23 14.07 13.97
CA GLY A 208 -12.40 12.88 14.80
C GLY A 208 -11.45 12.74 15.99
N ASP A 209 -11.77 11.78 16.86
CA ASP A 209 -11.05 11.44 18.08
C ASP A 209 -10.06 10.28 17.89
N VAL A 210 -10.42 9.35 16.98
CA VAL A 210 -9.64 8.15 16.67
C VAL A 210 -9.61 7.88 15.17
N LEU A 211 -8.43 7.49 14.69
CA LEU A 211 -8.18 7.05 13.32
C LEU A 211 -7.98 5.53 13.30
N MET A 212 -8.68 4.85 12.42
CA MET A 212 -8.38 3.46 12.09
C MET A 212 -7.27 3.43 11.04
N ALA A 213 -6.08 2.97 11.41
CA ALA A 213 -4.87 3.04 10.58
C ALA A 213 -4.18 1.69 10.45
N TYR A 214 -3.32 1.58 9.44
CA TYR A 214 -2.25 0.61 9.44
C TYR A 214 -1.19 1.02 10.47
N GLU A 215 -0.55 0.05 11.12
CA GLU A 215 0.57 0.30 12.04
C GLU A 215 1.71 1.07 11.34
N ASN A 216 2.10 0.66 10.14
CA ASN A 216 3.13 1.33 9.35
C ASN A 216 2.83 2.81 9.06
N GLU A 217 1.56 3.20 8.91
CA GLU A 217 1.20 4.61 8.72
C GLU A 217 1.36 5.41 10.00
N ALA A 218 1.04 4.83 11.16
CA ALA A 218 1.25 5.47 12.44
C ALA A 218 2.76 5.68 12.72
N ILE A 219 3.56 4.65 12.46
CA ILE A 219 5.03 4.70 12.59
C ILE A 219 5.61 5.76 11.64
N LEU A 220 5.25 5.72 10.36
CA LEU A 220 5.77 6.64 9.36
C LEU A 220 5.36 8.09 9.63
N ALA A 221 4.14 8.33 10.12
CA ALA A 221 3.72 9.66 10.56
C ALA A 221 4.71 10.16 11.62
N ALA A 222 4.90 9.39 12.69
CA ALA A 222 5.77 9.75 13.81
C ALA A 222 7.23 9.99 13.35
N GLN A 223 7.76 9.18 12.42
CA GLN A 223 9.09 9.39 11.82
C GLN A 223 9.22 10.74 11.10
N ASN A 224 8.13 11.23 10.49
CA ASN A 224 8.10 12.53 9.82
C ASN A 224 7.86 13.70 10.78
N GLY A 225 7.74 13.45 12.09
CA GLY A 225 7.38 14.46 13.09
C GLY A 225 5.93 14.95 12.96
N GLU A 226 5.13 14.26 12.15
CA GLU A 226 3.69 14.38 12.08
C GLU A 226 3.13 13.34 13.06
N GLY A 227 2.02 13.55 13.74
CA GLY A 227 1.64 12.45 14.61
C GLY A 227 0.40 12.51 15.45
N PHE A 228 0.11 11.30 15.84
CA PHE A 228 -0.85 10.85 16.81
C PHE A 228 -0.19 9.66 17.51
N GLU A 229 -0.53 9.44 18.78
CA GLU A 229 -0.13 8.20 19.46
C GLU A 229 -0.95 7.05 18.87
N TYR A 230 -0.49 5.81 18.93
CA TYR A 230 -1.32 4.69 18.50
C TYR A 230 -1.41 3.59 19.55
N VAL A 231 -2.55 2.90 19.54
CA VAL A 231 -2.81 1.75 20.38
C VAL A 231 -2.98 0.52 19.50
N ILE A 232 -2.26 -0.54 19.85
CA ILE A 232 -2.44 -1.87 19.28
C ILE A 232 -3.48 -2.60 20.14
N PRO A 233 -4.69 -2.89 19.64
CA PRO A 233 -5.70 -3.60 20.41
C PRO A 233 -5.30 -5.05 20.68
N GLU A 234 -5.87 -5.66 21.73
CA GLU A 234 -5.63 -7.08 22.05
C GLU A 234 -6.04 -8.04 20.92
N THR A 235 -7.07 -7.67 20.17
CA THR A 235 -7.46 -8.34 18.92
C THR A 235 -7.26 -7.41 17.75
N SER A 236 -6.50 -7.83 16.74
CA SER A 236 -6.35 -7.11 15.47
C SER A 236 -6.40 -8.09 14.30
N LEU A 237 -6.27 -7.59 13.09
CA LEU A 237 -6.25 -8.37 11.86
C LEU A 237 -4.87 -8.25 11.20
N LEU A 238 -4.30 -9.39 10.81
CA LEU A 238 -3.10 -9.44 9.98
C LEU A 238 -3.43 -8.81 8.63
N ILE A 239 -2.71 -7.74 8.29
CA ILE A 239 -2.79 -7.08 7.00
C ILE A 239 -1.67 -7.66 6.14
N GLU A 240 -2.04 -8.20 4.99
CA GLU A 240 -1.10 -8.76 4.01
C GLU A 240 -1.23 -7.99 2.70
N ASN A 241 -0.18 -7.28 2.32
CA ASN A 241 -0.18 -6.45 1.13
C ASN A 241 0.47 -7.20 -0.02
N PRO A 242 -0.28 -7.51 -1.10
CA PRO A 242 0.26 -8.23 -2.24
C PRO A 242 1.13 -7.34 -3.14
N GLY A 243 2.13 -7.96 -3.76
CA GLY A 243 2.91 -7.39 -4.85
C GLY A 243 2.95 -8.37 -6.02
N ALA A 244 2.81 -7.86 -7.25
CA ALA A 244 2.81 -8.68 -8.46
C ALA A 244 3.43 -7.95 -9.65
N VAL A 245 4.11 -8.70 -10.51
CA VAL A 245 4.64 -8.23 -11.80
C VAL A 245 3.58 -8.46 -12.89
N LEU A 246 3.44 -7.50 -13.81
CA LEU A 246 2.50 -7.63 -14.94
C LEU A 246 3.10 -8.48 -16.07
N GLU A 247 2.24 -9.12 -16.86
CA GLU A 247 2.64 -10.00 -17.98
C GLU A 247 3.51 -9.28 -19.04
N ASP A 248 3.19 -8.02 -19.35
CA ASP A 248 3.89 -7.21 -20.34
C ASP A 248 5.04 -6.35 -19.74
N ALA A 249 5.41 -6.60 -18.48
CA ALA A 249 6.42 -5.82 -17.77
C ALA A 249 7.82 -5.93 -18.39
N ALA A 250 8.63 -4.89 -18.20
CA ALA A 250 10.06 -4.96 -18.51
C ALA A 250 10.73 -6.09 -17.68
N PRO A 251 11.69 -6.86 -18.23
CA PRO A 251 12.31 -7.98 -17.51
C PRO A 251 12.91 -7.61 -16.14
N VAL A 252 13.36 -6.37 -15.97
CA VAL A 252 13.91 -5.86 -14.72
C VAL A 252 12.87 -5.76 -13.58
N ALA A 253 11.58 -5.86 -13.89
CA ALA A 253 10.51 -5.89 -12.88
C ALA A 253 10.54 -7.18 -12.04
N GLU A 254 10.98 -8.30 -12.63
CA GLU A 254 11.20 -9.55 -11.89
C GLU A 254 12.39 -9.42 -10.94
N ASP A 255 13.51 -8.84 -11.40
CA ASP A 255 14.67 -8.53 -10.55
C ASP A 255 14.28 -7.59 -9.39
N TRP A 256 13.36 -6.65 -9.66
CA TRP A 256 12.79 -5.77 -8.65
C TRP A 256 11.96 -6.54 -7.62
N LEU A 257 11.06 -7.43 -8.02
CA LEU A 257 10.28 -8.25 -7.08
C LEU A 257 11.19 -9.16 -6.25
N GLU A 258 12.19 -9.80 -6.86
CA GLU A 258 13.18 -10.59 -6.12
C GLU A 258 13.90 -9.73 -5.08
N PHE A 259 14.29 -8.50 -5.43
CA PHE A 259 14.93 -7.57 -4.51
C PHE A 259 13.99 -7.12 -3.38
N VAL A 260 12.72 -6.85 -3.66
CA VAL A 260 11.68 -6.53 -2.66
C VAL A 260 11.56 -7.64 -1.60
N LEU A 261 11.69 -8.91 -2.02
CA LEU A 261 11.63 -10.09 -1.15
C LEU A 261 12.95 -10.39 -0.41
N SER A 262 14.07 -9.87 -0.90
CA SER A 262 15.41 -10.05 -0.33
C SER A 262 15.55 -9.49 1.10
N ASP A 263 16.65 -9.82 1.78
CA ASP A 263 16.95 -9.28 3.13
C ASP A 263 16.96 -7.75 3.14
N GLU A 264 17.56 -7.13 2.12
CA GLU A 264 17.65 -5.68 2.06
C GLU A 264 16.28 -5.04 1.76
N GLY A 265 15.48 -5.63 0.87
CA GLY A 265 14.13 -5.15 0.59
C GLY A 265 13.23 -5.21 1.82
N GLN A 266 13.20 -6.35 2.51
CA GLN A 266 12.43 -6.55 3.72
C GLN A 266 12.92 -5.69 4.90
N LYS A 267 14.23 -5.43 4.97
CA LYS A 267 14.78 -4.47 5.93
C LYS A 267 14.26 -3.06 5.69
N GLN A 268 14.17 -2.60 4.45
CA GLN A 268 13.62 -1.27 4.17
C GLN A 268 12.12 -1.20 4.49
N PHE A 269 11.35 -2.28 4.34
CA PHE A 269 9.99 -2.36 4.88
C PHE A 269 9.96 -2.17 6.40
N ALA A 270 10.81 -2.88 7.15
CA ALA A 270 10.90 -2.72 8.61
C ALA A 270 11.20 -1.27 9.02
N LEU A 271 12.23 -0.67 8.42
CA LEU A 271 12.66 0.69 8.75
C LEU A 271 11.61 1.76 8.42
N THR A 272 10.68 1.45 7.52
CA THR A 272 9.55 2.32 7.17
C THR A 272 8.24 1.91 7.85
N GLY A 273 8.32 1.05 8.87
CA GLY A 273 7.22 0.70 9.78
C GLY A 273 6.36 -0.48 9.32
N PHE A 274 6.63 -1.10 8.18
CA PHE A 274 5.95 -2.34 7.78
C PHE A 274 6.53 -3.53 8.54
N ARG A 275 5.67 -4.47 8.92
CA ARG A 275 6.12 -5.75 9.46
C ARG A 275 6.74 -6.57 8.31
N PRO A 276 8.00 -7.02 8.41
CA PRO A 276 8.58 -7.91 7.41
C PRO A 276 7.76 -9.20 7.25
N ILE A 277 7.77 -9.78 6.05
CA ILE A 277 7.09 -11.05 5.80
C ILE A 277 7.89 -12.27 6.30
N ARG A 278 9.12 -12.04 6.75
CA ARG A 278 10.04 -13.04 7.29
C ARG A 278 10.58 -12.62 8.65
N ASP A 279 10.66 -13.56 9.57
CA ASP A 279 11.11 -13.31 10.95
C ASP A 279 12.64 -13.22 11.08
N ASP A 280 13.40 -13.57 10.04
CA ASP A 280 14.87 -13.64 10.03
C ASP A 280 15.55 -12.37 9.52
N VAL A 281 14.79 -11.31 9.24
CA VAL A 281 15.28 -10.05 8.67
C VAL A 281 15.98 -9.20 9.73
N ASP A 282 17.27 -8.92 9.54
CA ASP A 282 18.04 -8.02 10.40
C ASP A 282 17.91 -6.55 9.93
N PHE A 283 17.06 -5.79 10.60
CA PHE A 283 16.92 -4.33 10.42
C PHE A 283 17.55 -3.52 11.56
N GLY A 284 18.37 -4.14 12.42
CA GLY A 284 18.98 -3.50 13.58
C GLY A 284 18.13 -3.51 14.86
N GLY A 285 16.90 -4.02 14.80
CA GLY A 285 16.02 -4.22 15.95
C GLY A 285 15.35 -2.95 16.50
N GLU A 286 15.65 -1.78 15.92
CA GLU A 286 15.04 -0.52 16.31
C GLU A 286 14.32 0.14 15.13
N VAL A 287 13.11 0.66 15.35
CA VAL A 287 12.38 1.48 14.37
C VAL A 287 11.86 2.74 15.05
N GLU A 288 12.39 3.89 14.65
CA GLU A 288 11.88 5.18 15.11
C GLU A 288 10.40 5.35 14.74
N GLY A 289 9.64 6.01 15.61
CA GLY A 289 8.20 6.23 15.41
C GLY A 289 7.30 5.09 15.88
N ALA A 290 7.84 3.90 16.15
CA ALA A 290 7.08 2.84 16.82
C ALA A 290 6.76 3.21 18.28
N ALA A 291 5.66 2.64 18.79
CA ALA A 291 5.20 2.86 20.17
C ALA A 291 6.27 2.47 21.20
N ASP A 292 7.00 1.39 20.93
CA ASP A 292 8.27 1.06 21.57
C ASP A 292 9.31 0.84 20.47
N PRO A 293 10.25 1.77 20.25
CA PRO A 293 11.27 1.61 19.20
C PRO A 293 12.12 0.35 19.34
N SER A 294 12.28 -0.20 20.55
CA SER A 294 13.08 -1.41 20.81
C SER A 294 12.30 -2.73 20.67
N ASP A 295 10.97 -2.64 20.58
CA ASP A 295 10.06 -3.72 20.20
C ASP A 295 9.03 -3.16 19.21
N PRO A 296 9.47 -2.82 17.98
CA PRO A 296 8.68 -1.98 17.08
C PRO A 296 7.43 -2.68 16.53
N PHE A 297 7.41 -4.02 16.55
CA PHE A 297 6.33 -4.85 16.04
C PHE A 297 5.91 -5.88 17.08
N PRO A 298 5.34 -5.44 18.22
CA PRO A 298 5.01 -6.35 19.29
C PRO A 298 3.98 -7.38 18.81
N THR A 299 4.01 -8.55 19.42
CA THR A 299 3.06 -9.63 19.10
C THR A 299 1.65 -9.21 19.51
N VAL A 300 0.72 -9.26 18.57
CA VAL A 300 -0.71 -9.05 18.85
C VAL A 300 -1.27 -10.32 19.51
N PRO A 301 -1.90 -10.24 20.70
CA PRO A 301 -2.37 -11.43 21.42
C PRO A 301 -3.35 -12.29 20.63
N THR A 302 -4.33 -11.66 19.98
CA THR A 302 -5.29 -12.33 19.08
C THR A 302 -5.18 -11.72 17.70
N LEU A 303 -4.38 -12.34 16.84
CA LEU A 303 -4.19 -11.90 15.46
C LEU A 303 -5.08 -12.71 14.53
N LEU A 304 -6.16 -12.09 14.07
CA LEU A 304 -7.05 -12.67 13.08
C LEU A 304 -6.37 -12.69 11.71
N THR A 305 -6.83 -13.57 10.82
CA THR A 305 -6.42 -13.63 9.41
C THR A 305 -7.64 -13.75 8.51
N VAL A 306 -7.57 -13.22 7.29
CA VAL A 306 -8.67 -13.35 6.33
C VAL A 306 -8.96 -14.81 5.99
N ASP A 307 -7.91 -15.62 5.84
CA ASP A 307 -8.05 -17.06 5.55
C ASP A 307 -8.65 -17.83 6.72
N GLY A 308 -8.17 -17.59 7.95
CA GLY A 308 -8.60 -18.33 9.14
C GLY A 308 -9.97 -17.94 9.66
N ASP A 309 -10.29 -16.65 9.65
CA ASP A 309 -11.46 -16.10 10.34
C ASP A 309 -12.59 -15.67 9.39
N PHE A 310 -12.30 -15.54 8.09
CA PHE A 310 -13.26 -15.04 7.09
C PHE A 310 -13.38 -15.91 5.83
N GLY A 311 -12.71 -17.07 5.79
CA GLY A 311 -12.80 -18.01 4.67
C GLY A 311 -11.99 -17.61 3.43
N GLY A 312 -11.07 -16.67 3.57
CA GLY A 312 -10.29 -16.11 2.46
C GLY A 312 -11.03 -14.99 1.73
N TRP A 313 -10.30 -14.26 0.89
CA TRP A 313 -10.86 -13.09 0.20
C TRP A 313 -12.01 -13.40 -0.76
N ALA A 314 -12.04 -14.61 -1.34
CA ALA A 314 -13.12 -15.05 -2.22
C ALA A 314 -14.48 -15.16 -1.50
N GLU A 315 -14.49 -15.51 -0.21
CA GLU A 315 -15.70 -15.52 0.61
C GLU A 315 -15.95 -14.15 1.27
N ALA A 316 -14.90 -13.54 1.83
CA ALA A 316 -15.01 -12.29 2.57
C ALA A 316 -15.47 -11.12 1.68
N ALA A 317 -14.94 -11.00 0.46
CA ALA A 317 -15.24 -9.86 -0.41
C ALA A 317 -16.75 -9.71 -0.71
N PRO A 318 -17.45 -10.72 -1.26
CA PRO A 318 -18.89 -10.60 -1.50
C PRO A 318 -19.69 -10.49 -0.20
N LYS A 319 -19.34 -11.26 0.85
CA LYS A 319 -20.11 -11.26 2.11
C LYS A 319 -20.08 -9.92 2.85
N PHE A 320 -18.94 -9.26 2.88
CA PHE A 320 -18.76 -8.04 3.67
C PHE A 320 -18.89 -6.78 2.81
N PHE A 321 -18.45 -6.80 1.56
CA PHE A 321 -18.30 -5.61 0.72
C PHE A 321 -19.09 -5.66 -0.59
N GLY A 322 -19.95 -6.67 -0.78
CA GLY A 322 -20.87 -6.72 -1.93
C GLY A 322 -21.70 -5.45 -2.05
N THR A 323 -21.88 -4.97 -3.27
CA THR A 323 -22.59 -3.71 -3.58
C THR A 323 -24.10 -3.88 -3.68
N GLY A 324 -24.61 -5.11 -3.67
CA GLY A 324 -26.04 -5.36 -3.93
C GLY A 324 -26.46 -5.16 -5.39
N THR A 325 -25.51 -4.87 -6.29
CA THR A 325 -25.78 -4.66 -7.72
C THR A 325 -25.67 -5.97 -8.50
N GLU A 326 -26.25 -5.99 -9.70
CA GLU A 326 -26.16 -7.15 -10.63
C GLU A 326 -26.69 -8.49 -10.09
N GLY A 327 -27.50 -8.46 -9.03
CA GLY A 327 -28.10 -9.65 -8.42
C GLY A 327 -27.26 -10.26 -7.30
N GLU A 328 -26.10 -9.67 -7.00
CA GLU A 328 -25.27 -10.04 -5.85
C GLU A 328 -25.88 -9.51 -4.54
N PRO A 329 -25.67 -10.19 -3.40
CA PRO A 329 -26.15 -9.71 -2.11
C PRO A 329 -25.42 -8.45 -1.67
N LEU A 330 -26.12 -7.58 -0.95
CA LEU A 330 -25.51 -6.44 -0.27
C LEU A 330 -24.66 -6.93 0.91
N GLY A 331 -23.40 -6.52 0.96
CA GLY A 331 -22.46 -6.91 2.00
C GLY A 331 -22.78 -6.30 3.35
N ILE A 332 -22.39 -6.99 4.44
CA ILE A 332 -22.67 -6.55 5.83
C ILE A 332 -22.10 -5.14 6.10
N ILE A 333 -20.88 -4.86 5.65
CA ILE A 333 -20.22 -3.57 5.87
C ILE A 333 -20.86 -2.49 4.98
N THR A 334 -21.13 -2.81 3.72
CA THR A 334 -21.84 -1.91 2.79
C THR A 334 -23.19 -1.48 3.38
N ALA A 335 -23.99 -2.45 3.85
CA ALA A 335 -25.28 -2.18 4.48
C ALA A 335 -25.19 -1.29 5.72
N ALA A 336 -24.15 -1.46 6.55
CA ALA A 336 -23.94 -0.62 7.74
C ALA A 336 -23.54 0.82 7.37
N ILE A 337 -22.73 1.00 6.32
CA ILE A 337 -22.36 2.33 5.81
C ILE A 337 -23.60 3.04 5.26
N GLU A 338 -24.41 2.35 4.44
CA GLU A 338 -25.68 2.89 3.93
C GLU A 338 -26.63 3.29 5.07
N ALA A 339 -26.81 2.41 6.06
CA ALA A 339 -27.67 2.66 7.21
C ALA A 339 -27.19 3.84 8.08
N SER A 340 -25.88 4.14 8.09
CA SER A 340 -25.31 5.29 8.79
C SER A 340 -25.57 6.63 8.08
N GLY A 341 -26.03 6.61 6.83
CA GLY A 341 -26.24 7.80 6.00
C GLY A 341 -24.95 8.44 5.49
N LYS A 342 -23.84 7.69 5.47
CA LYS A 342 -22.49 8.15 5.11
C LYS A 342 -21.98 7.54 3.80
N ALA A 343 -22.79 6.73 3.13
CA ALA A 343 -22.50 6.35 1.76
C ALA A 343 -22.39 7.63 0.92
N GLU A 344 -21.27 7.82 0.23
CA GLU A 344 -21.19 8.83 -0.81
C GLU A 344 -22.07 8.37 -1.98
N ASP A 345 -22.82 9.28 -2.60
CA ASP A 345 -23.49 8.99 -3.87
C ASP A 345 -22.38 8.69 -4.90
N GLU A 346 -22.27 7.43 -5.35
CA GLU A 346 -21.33 6.99 -6.40
C GLU A 346 -21.51 7.76 -7.72
#